data_AF-A0A7X6RJ21-F1
#
_entry.id   AF-A0A7X6RJ21-F1
#
_cell.length_a   1.000
_cell.length_b   1.000
_cell.length_c   1.000
_cell.angle_alpha   90.00
_cell.angle_beta   90.00
_cell.angle_gamma   90.00
#
_symmetry.space_group_name_H-M   'P 1'
#
loop_
_entity.id
_entity.type
_entity.pdbx_description
1 polymer ?
#
loop_
_entity_poly.entity_id
_entity_poly.type
_entity_poly.pdbx_seq_one_letter_code
_entity_poly.pdbx_strand_id
1 'polypeptide(L)'
;MSALTPATDTLFDPVHGTSESDRFWTLANTGEVTPGILAALDWSVWDNFELAVRQAWFDLGIMRKSDVYLPSDPNLRQTFPFYGRHALNVDYVRTFMGSVPGASPNDFERDICGTVRPGMPDTKGSNRRLPAMVRKLPSAYRRTTRELHARHQDTHEWWQKEVFHAGGGGDALADLHASAQRFRETMSLHIRVRTFLQGVQGALTDLAGACGRSDLALAVFSGFGGVSESALAEDIWGLGNGRLTMQAFLERHGYYGPNEGMVWTSSWREDQSPLHALTKSVAARSVDEARSRAEDVIRAREEAERELLACLPRTRKPVARFLFRQAATQVRNLELGKATYHMALDGCRAAARRLGAELHQRGMVADPEDVFFLTMEELREPPQALRALVAFRRQRRKEYDAITLPMTFYGVPEPVRETGADSCVTELTGIGASSGVVSGRARVVDDIVDDEIFDSGDILICRTTNPSWTPLFTLVDAVVIDIGSTASHGAIVARELGIPCVINTGSGSRVIRTGDMIRVDGTAGVVTIVERRSSA
;
A
#
# COMPACT_ATOMS: atom_id res chain seq x y z
N MET A 1 -26.17 5.35 -25.56
CA MET A 1 -25.71 6.53 -26.32
C MET A 1 -24.69 7.23 -25.47
N SER A 2 -23.47 7.30 -25.97
CA SER A 2 -22.26 7.73 -25.27
C SER A 2 -22.33 9.23 -24.99
N ALA A 3 -22.21 9.63 -23.72
CA ALA A 3 -21.85 11.01 -23.37
C ALA A 3 -20.32 11.11 -23.39
N LEU A 4 -19.75 10.93 -24.58
CA LEU A 4 -18.44 11.47 -24.91
C LEU A 4 -18.68 12.93 -25.25
N THR A 5 -18.23 13.78 -24.33
CA THR A 5 -18.16 15.23 -24.46
C THR A 5 -17.46 15.60 -25.78
N PRO A 6 -17.89 16.67 -26.48
CA PRO A 6 -17.51 16.92 -27.86
C PRO A 6 -16.02 17.27 -28.00
N ALA A 7 -15.50 17.00 -29.20
CA ALA A 7 -14.13 17.17 -29.65
C ALA A 7 -13.61 18.64 -29.71
N THR A 8 -13.73 19.41 -28.62
CA THR A 8 -13.29 20.83 -28.60
C THR A 8 -12.46 21.29 -27.39
N ASP A 9 -12.11 20.46 -26.40
CA ASP A 9 -11.09 20.82 -25.40
C ASP A 9 -9.75 20.13 -25.72
N THR A 10 -8.80 20.91 -26.20
CA THR A 10 -7.60 20.42 -26.91
C THR A 10 -6.53 19.79 -26.03
N LEU A 11 -6.61 19.89 -24.70
CA LEU A 11 -5.64 19.33 -23.76
C LEU A 11 -6.32 18.99 -22.43
N PHE A 12 -6.50 17.69 -22.14
CA PHE A 12 -7.16 17.19 -20.93
C PHE A 12 -6.16 16.44 -20.03
N ASP A 13 -6.25 16.64 -18.71
CA ASP A 13 -5.44 15.94 -17.73
C ASP A 13 -6.32 14.98 -16.89
N PRO A 14 -6.21 13.65 -17.08
CA PRO A 14 -7.05 12.67 -16.38
C PRO A 14 -6.72 12.56 -14.89
N VAL A 15 -5.61 13.15 -14.43
CA VAL A 15 -5.23 13.15 -13.01
C VAL A 15 -5.53 14.48 -12.30
N HIS A 16 -6.20 15.41 -12.98
CA HIS A 16 -6.75 16.64 -12.41
C HIS A 16 -8.22 16.43 -12.03
N GLY A 17 -8.46 15.70 -10.94
CA GLY A 17 -9.80 15.24 -10.61
C GLY A 17 -10.81 16.34 -10.29
N THR A 18 -12.09 15.98 -10.43
CA THR A 18 -13.25 16.82 -10.08
C THR A 18 -14.13 16.07 -9.09
N SER A 19 -14.90 16.80 -8.27
CA SER A 19 -15.84 16.20 -7.33
C SER A 19 -16.89 17.21 -6.88
N GLU A 20 -18.05 16.73 -6.44
CA GLU A 20 -19.08 17.54 -5.79
C GLU A 20 -18.53 18.20 -4.51
N SER A 21 -18.92 19.44 -4.24
CA SER A 21 -18.34 20.26 -3.16
C SER A 21 -18.57 19.70 -1.75
N ASP A 22 -19.56 18.85 -1.56
CA ASP A 22 -19.90 18.21 -0.28
C ASP A 22 -19.33 16.80 -0.14
N ARG A 23 -18.64 16.29 -1.17
CA ARG A 23 -18.04 14.96 -1.16
C ARG A 23 -16.76 14.94 -0.35
N PHE A 24 -16.65 14.02 0.61
CA PHE A 24 -15.50 13.92 1.51
C PHE A 24 -14.46 12.90 1.01
N TRP A 25 -13.20 13.35 0.95
CA TRP A 25 -12.06 12.60 0.43
C TRP A 25 -10.89 12.61 1.41
N THR A 26 -10.00 11.63 1.27
CA THR A 26 -8.75 11.53 2.04
C THR A 26 -7.60 10.99 1.19
N LEU A 27 -6.39 11.49 1.44
CA LEU A 27 -5.14 10.94 0.90
C LEU A 27 -4.53 9.85 1.79
N ALA A 28 -5.13 9.60 2.96
CA ALA A 28 -4.66 8.57 3.88
C ALA A 28 -4.78 7.18 3.25
N ASN A 29 -3.78 6.32 3.50
CA ASN A 29 -3.63 4.95 2.99
C ASN A 29 -3.46 4.80 1.48
N THR A 30 -4.01 5.69 0.64
CA THR A 30 -3.83 5.63 -0.83
C THR A 30 -2.44 6.07 -1.25
N GLY A 31 -1.82 7.00 -0.51
CA GLY A 31 -0.43 7.40 -0.71
C GLY A 31 0.59 6.29 -0.48
N GLU A 32 0.26 5.24 0.28
CA GLU A 32 1.11 4.05 0.45
C GLU A 32 1.09 3.15 -0.79
N VAL A 33 -0.06 3.11 -1.48
CA VAL A 33 -0.30 2.18 -2.60
C VAL A 33 0.22 2.76 -3.91
N THR A 34 0.00 4.05 -4.14
CA THR A 34 0.50 4.79 -5.30
C THR A 34 1.23 6.04 -4.78
N PRO A 35 2.49 5.90 -4.36
CA PRO A 35 3.26 7.01 -3.82
C PRO A 35 3.61 8.03 -4.91
N GLY A 36 3.65 9.31 -4.53
CA GLY A 36 4.03 10.41 -5.41
C GLY A 36 2.91 10.93 -6.31
N ILE A 37 3.29 11.46 -7.48
CA ILE A 37 2.39 12.09 -8.46
C ILE A 37 2.18 11.14 -9.64
N LEU A 38 0.94 10.64 -9.76
CA LEU A 38 0.49 9.81 -10.88
C LEU A 38 0.67 10.53 -12.22
N ALA A 39 1.26 9.82 -13.17
CA ALA A 39 1.16 10.10 -14.58
C ALA A 39 -0.14 9.52 -15.16
N ALA A 40 -0.50 9.95 -16.37
CA ALA A 40 -1.74 9.52 -17.01
C ALA A 40 -1.79 8.00 -17.24
N LEU A 41 -0.65 7.38 -17.57
CA LEU A 41 -0.58 5.94 -17.75
C LEU A 41 -0.87 5.21 -16.43
N ASP A 42 -0.27 5.65 -15.32
CA ASP A 42 -0.52 5.03 -14.01
C ASP A 42 -2.01 5.01 -13.70
N TRP A 43 -2.68 6.16 -13.87
CA TRP A 43 -4.11 6.26 -13.57
C TRP A 43 -4.94 5.35 -14.47
N SER A 44 -4.63 5.27 -15.77
CA SER A 44 -5.35 4.37 -16.67
C SER A 44 -5.13 2.87 -16.35
N VAL A 45 -3.97 2.50 -15.78
CA VAL A 45 -3.74 1.15 -15.24
C VAL A 45 -4.50 0.96 -13.92
N TRP A 46 -4.44 1.93 -13.01
CA TRP A 46 -5.12 1.89 -11.71
C TRP A 46 -6.64 2.04 -11.79
N ASP A 47 -7.21 2.50 -12.90
CA ASP A 47 -8.66 2.49 -13.14
C ASP A 47 -9.23 1.05 -13.10
N ASN A 48 -8.38 0.05 -13.31
CA ASN A 48 -8.72 -1.36 -13.10
C ASN A 48 -8.99 -1.71 -11.63
N PHE A 49 -8.47 -0.95 -10.68
CA PHE A 49 -8.71 -1.14 -9.23
C PHE A 49 -10.19 -0.99 -8.89
N GLU A 50 -10.86 0.04 -9.41
CA GLU A 50 -12.29 0.28 -9.17
C GLU A 50 -13.14 -0.92 -9.62
N LEU A 51 -12.85 -1.46 -10.81
CA LEU A 51 -13.50 -2.66 -11.33
C LEU A 51 -13.18 -3.90 -10.48
N ALA A 52 -11.93 -4.04 -10.03
CA ALA A 52 -11.50 -5.15 -9.19
C ALA A 52 -12.25 -5.15 -7.84
N VAL A 53 -12.42 -3.99 -7.21
CA VAL A 53 -13.20 -3.86 -5.97
C VAL A 53 -14.65 -4.27 -6.18
N ARG A 54 -15.31 -3.72 -7.21
CA ARG A 54 -16.71 -4.04 -7.51
C ARG A 54 -16.92 -5.51 -7.80
N GLN A 55 -16.00 -6.12 -8.54
CA GLN A 55 -16.01 -7.55 -8.83
C GLN A 55 -15.87 -8.37 -7.54
N ALA A 56 -14.89 -8.05 -6.70
CA ALA A 56 -14.70 -8.72 -5.40
C ALA A 56 -15.95 -8.62 -4.53
N TRP A 57 -16.55 -7.44 -4.43
CA TRP A 57 -17.77 -7.22 -3.64
C TRP A 57 -18.99 -7.94 -4.20
N PHE A 58 -19.10 -8.05 -5.52
CA PHE A 58 -20.13 -8.89 -6.14
C PHE A 58 -19.91 -10.36 -5.78
N ASP A 59 -18.67 -10.86 -5.84
CA ASP A 59 -18.33 -12.25 -5.52
C ASP A 59 -18.60 -12.61 -4.06
N LEU A 60 -18.46 -11.64 -3.14
CA LEU A 60 -18.83 -11.78 -1.73
C LEU A 60 -20.34 -11.62 -1.47
N GLY A 61 -21.12 -11.22 -2.47
CA GLY A 61 -22.57 -11.02 -2.35
C GLY A 61 -22.97 -9.65 -1.81
N ILE A 62 -22.00 -8.77 -1.55
CA ILE A 62 -22.24 -7.43 -1.02
C ILE A 62 -22.83 -6.53 -2.10
N MET A 63 -22.30 -6.58 -3.32
CA MET A 63 -22.75 -5.78 -4.47
C MET A 63 -23.62 -6.59 -5.46
N ARG A 64 -24.49 -5.92 -6.24
CA ARG A 64 -25.26 -6.56 -7.32
C ARG A 64 -24.43 -6.62 -8.60
N LYS A 65 -24.77 -7.55 -9.50
CA LYS A 65 -24.09 -7.65 -10.80
C LYS A 65 -24.26 -6.38 -11.65
N SER A 66 -25.42 -5.72 -11.55
CA SER A 66 -25.71 -4.45 -12.24
C SER A 66 -24.77 -3.32 -11.86
N ASP A 67 -24.15 -3.40 -10.68
CA ASP A 67 -23.34 -2.33 -10.11
C ASP A 67 -21.84 -2.55 -10.40
N VAL A 68 -21.49 -3.64 -11.10
CA VAL A 68 -20.13 -3.98 -11.53
C VAL A 68 -19.87 -3.36 -12.91
N TYR A 69 -19.57 -2.06 -12.90
CA TYR A 69 -19.14 -1.28 -14.06
C TYR A 69 -18.19 -0.18 -13.58
N LEU A 70 -17.48 0.47 -14.49
CA LEU A 70 -16.63 1.62 -14.20
C LEU A 70 -17.45 2.91 -14.42
N PRO A 71 -17.86 3.64 -13.37
CA PRO A 71 -18.63 4.88 -13.54
C PRO A 71 -17.77 5.97 -14.17
N SER A 72 -18.33 6.83 -15.03
CA SER A 72 -17.62 8.03 -15.49
C SER A 72 -17.55 9.12 -14.43
N ASP A 73 -18.56 9.18 -13.56
CA ASP A 73 -18.63 10.14 -12.45
C ASP A 73 -17.68 9.73 -11.31
N PRO A 74 -16.68 10.56 -10.96
CA PRO A 74 -15.74 10.28 -9.87
C PRO A 74 -16.41 10.15 -8.51
N ASN A 75 -17.56 10.82 -8.28
CA ASN A 75 -18.28 10.74 -7.01
C ASN A 75 -18.90 9.36 -6.77
N LEU A 76 -19.07 8.57 -7.84
CA LEU A 76 -19.53 7.19 -7.78
C LEU A 76 -18.39 6.17 -7.74
N ARG A 77 -17.12 6.61 -7.71
CA ARG A 77 -15.94 5.76 -7.59
C ARG A 77 -15.42 5.72 -6.15
N GLN A 78 -14.75 4.64 -5.79
CA GLN A 78 -14.08 4.50 -4.50
C GLN A 78 -12.81 5.36 -4.42
N THR A 79 -12.08 5.49 -5.52
CA THR A 79 -10.87 6.32 -5.57
C THR A 79 -10.84 7.22 -6.79
N PHE A 80 -10.13 8.33 -6.67
CA PHE A 80 -9.91 9.27 -7.77
C PHE A 80 -8.65 10.12 -7.54
N PRO A 81 -7.91 10.54 -8.58
CA PRO A 81 -6.73 11.37 -8.44
C PRO A 81 -7.10 12.86 -8.36
N PHE A 82 -6.43 13.60 -7.48
CA PHE A 82 -6.50 15.07 -7.43
C PHE A 82 -5.08 15.62 -7.49
N TYR A 83 -4.78 16.42 -8.52
CA TYR A 83 -3.41 16.91 -8.77
C TYR A 83 -2.38 15.76 -8.77
N GLY A 84 -2.71 14.66 -9.45
CA GLY A 84 -1.87 13.46 -9.49
C GLY A 84 -1.81 12.62 -8.20
N ARG A 85 -2.45 13.04 -7.11
CA ARG A 85 -2.47 12.28 -5.85
C ARG A 85 -3.72 11.42 -5.75
N HIS A 86 -3.54 10.12 -5.56
CA HIS A 86 -4.64 9.17 -5.43
C HIS A 86 -5.38 9.40 -4.10
N ALA A 87 -6.69 9.66 -4.15
CA ALA A 87 -7.52 9.90 -2.98
C ALA A 87 -8.63 8.84 -2.86
N LEU A 88 -9.03 8.55 -1.63
CA LEU A 88 -10.16 7.69 -1.30
C LEU A 88 -11.42 8.52 -1.05
N ASN A 89 -12.53 8.13 -1.69
CA ASN A 89 -13.85 8.69 -1.48
C ASN A 89 -14.46 8.12 -0.20
N VAL A 90 -14.40 8.86 0.90
CA VAL A 90 -14.86 8.40 2.21
C VAL A 90 -16.37 8.19 2.20
N ASP A 91 -17.13 9.07 1.55
CA ASP A 91 -18.61 8.97 1.49
C ASP A 91 -19.08 7.75 0.73
N TYR A 92 -18.46 7.46 -0.41
CA TYR A 92 -18.77 6.29 -1.21
C TYR A 92 -18.54 5.01 -0.39
N VAL A 93 -17.37 4.89 0.25
CA VAL A 93 -17.06 3.68 1.01
C VAL A 93 -17.91 3.55 2.27
N ARG A 94 -18.22 4.66 2.96
CA ARG A 94 -19.17 4.66 4.09
C ARG A 94 -20.56 4.15 3.71
N THR A 95 -21.08 4.61 2.57
CA THR A 95 -22.38 4.16 2.05
C THR A 95 -22.37 2.64 1.81
N PHE A 96 -21.25 2.14 1.30
CA PHE A 96 -21.06 0.72 1.07
C PHE A 96 -20.88 -0.09 2.38
N MET A 97 -20.07 0.38 3.34
CA MET A 97 -19.93 -0.23 4.66
C MET A 97 -21.28 -0.32 5.38
N GLY A 98 -22.13 0.70 5.21
CA GLY A 98 -23.52 0.70 5.70
C GLY A 98 -24.42 -0.37 5.07
N SER A 99 -23.96 -1.09 4.04
CA SER A 99 -24.67 -2.22 3.42
C SER A 99 -24.17 -3.60 3.89
N VAL A 100 -23.12 -3.65 4.71
CA VAL A 100 -22.52 -4.88 5.23
C VAL A 100 -23.03 -5.14 6.66
N PRO A 101 -23.72 -6.27 6.92
CA PRO A 101 -24.20 -6.60 8.25
C PRO A 101 -23.08 -6.60 9.29
N GLY A 102 -23.26 -5.83 10.38
CA GLY A 102 -22.29 -5.76 11.47
C GLY A 102 -21.11 -4.81 11.23
N ALA A 103 -20.94 -4.27 10.03
CA ALA A 103 -19.95 -3.21 9.79
C ALA A 103 -20.45 -1.86 10.31
N SER A 104 -19.51 -1.03 10.74
CA SER A 104 -19.74 0.36 11.17
C SER A 104 -19.05 1.30 10.18
N PRO A 105 -19.79 2.17 9.48
CA PRO A 105 -19.20 3.23 8.66
C PRO A 105 -18.30 4.17 9.48
N ASN A 106 -18.62 4.38 10.76
CA ASN A 106 -17.84 5.22 11.66
C ASN A 106 -16.53 4.57 12.07
N ASP A 107 -16.51 3.26 12.32
CA ASP A 107 -15.27 2.55 12.62
C ASP A 107 -14.36 2.56 11.39
N PHE A 108 -14.93 2.34 10.20
CA PHE A 108 -14.19 2.47 8.94
C PHE A 108 -13.57 3.87 8.76
N GLU A 109 -14.35 4.94 8.96
CA GLU A 109 -13.84 6.30 8.81
C GLU A 109 -12.74 6.60 9.84
N ARG A 110 -12.92 6.15 11.09
CA ARG A 110 -11.92 6.30 12.15
C ARG A 110 -10.63 5.55 11.81
N ASP A 111 -10.73 4.34 11.27
CA ASP A 111 -9.57 3.51 10.92
C ASP A 111 -8.74 4.12 9.77
N ILE A 112 -9.36 4.90 8.89
CA ILE A 112 -8.68 5.52 7.75
C ILE A 112 -8.26 6.96 8.04
N CYS A 113 -9.12 7.75 8.68
CA CYS A 113 -8.90 9.18 8.89
C CYS A 113 -8.42 9.51 10.32
N GLY A 114 -8.28 8.51 11.20
CA GLY A 114 -7.97 8.67 12.62
C GLY A 114 -9.14 9.21 13.46
N THR A 115 -10.12 9.85 12.83
CA THR A 115 -11.29 10.45 13.47
C THR A 115 -12.53 10.25 12.60
N VAL A 116 -13.72 10.50 13.17
CA VAL A 116 -14.98 10.53 12.44
C VAL A 116 -15.46 11.97 12.39
N ARG A 117 -15.85 12.45 11.21
CA ARG A 117 -16.36 13.81 11.05
C ARG A 117 -17.63 14.06 11.89
N PRO A 118 -17.85 15.29 12.39
CA PRO A 118 -18.97 15.58 13.28
C PRO A 118 -20.34 15.30 12.64
N GLY A 119 -21.30 14.85 13.47
CA GLY A 119 -22.70 14.68 13.05
C GLY A 119 -23.00 13.40 12.26
N MET A 120 -22.02 12.51 12.07
CA MET A 120 -22.26 11.25 11.37
C MET A 120 -23.06 10.26 12.22
N PRO A 121 -24.16 9.68 11.70
CA PRO A 121 -24.95 8.73 12.43
C PRO A 121 -24.15 7.45 12.68
N ASP A 122 -24.17 6.97 13.93
CA ASP A 122 -23.57 5.70 14.32
C ASP A 122 -24.54 4.55 14.06
N THR A 123 -24.71 4.22 12.78
CA THR A 123 -25.61 3.16 12.33
C THR A 123 -24.83 1.90 11.96
N LYS A 124 -25.27 0.76 12.49
CA LYS A 124 -24.78 -0.54 12.03
C LYS A 124 -25.34 -0.84 10.63
N GLY A 125 -24.53 -1.52 9.81
CA GLY A 125 -24.89 -1.81 8.43
C GLY A 125 -26.17 -2.63 8.26
N SER A 126 -26.78 -2.50 7.08
CA SER A 126 -28.07 -3.07 6.71
C SER A 126 -28.02 -4.58 6.48
N ASN A 127 -29.07 -5.28 6.91
CA ASN A 127 -29.26 -6.72 6.65
C ASN A 127 -29.80 -7.03 5.24
N ARG A 128 -30.04 -6.03 4.39
CA ARG A 128 -30.69 -6.22 3.08
C ARG A 128 -29.96 -7.20 2.16
N ARG A 129 -28.62 -7.27 2.26
CA ARG A 129 -27.77 -8.15 1.42
C ARG A 129 -27.38 -9.45 2.11
N LEU A 130 -27.79 -9.65 3.36
CA LEU A 130 -27.46 -10.83 4.15
C LEU A 130 -27.82 -12.15 3.43
N PRO A 131 -29.00 -12.30 2.77
CA PRO A 131 -29.31 -13.55 2.06
C PRO A 131 -28.33 -13.86 0.91
N ALA A 132 -27.90 -12.83 0.16
CA ALA A 132 -26.94 -12.99 -0.92
C ALA A 132 -25.54 -13.33 -0.39
N MET A 133 -25.13 -12.70 0.70
CA MET A 133 -23.86 -12.95 1.37
C MET A 133 -23.81 -14.37 1.96
N VAL A 134 -24.83 -14.79 2.71
CA VAL A 134 -24.92 -16.16 3.28
C VAL A 134 -24.81 -17.23 2.19
N ARG A 135 -25.41 -16.97 1.01
CA ARG A 135 -25.32 -17.87 -0.15
C ARG A 135 -23.93 -17.89 -0.79
N LYS A 136 -23.27 -16.74 -0.93
CA LYS A 136 -22.00 -16.62 -1.68
C LYS A 136 -20.73 -16.83 -0.84
N LEU A 137 -20.68 -16.27 0.37
CA LEU A 137 -19.50 -16.22 1.23
C LEU A 137 -18.85 -17.60 1.44
N PRO A 138 -19.57 -18.69 1.77
CA PRO A 138 -18.93 -19.99 1.99
C PRO A 138 -18.17 -20.49 0.76
N SER A 139 -18.75 -20.31 -0.43
CA SER A 139 -18.12 -20.68 -1.70
C SER A 139 -16.95 -19.77 -2.05
N ALA A 140 -17.09 -18.47 -1.79
CA ALA A 140 -16.06 -17.47 -2.08
C ALA A 140 -14.84 -17.73 -1.18
N TYR A 141 -15.08 -17.95 0.11
CA TYR A 141 -14.05 -18.27 1.09
C TYR A 141 -13.23 -19.51 0.71
N ARG A 142 -13.91 -20.62 0.39
CA ARG A 142 -13.25 -21.89 0.01
C ARG A 142 -12.44 -21.77 -1.28
N ARG A 143 -12.89 -20.92 -2.22
CA ARG A 143 -12.25 -20.79 -3.53
C ARG A 143 -11.13 -19.77 -3.55
N THR A 144 -11.23 -18.65 -2.82
CA THR A 144 -10.26 -17.53 -2.88
C THR A 144 -8.82 -18.02 -2.72
N THR A 145 -8.53 -18.82 -1.69
CA THR A 145 -7.17 -19.31 -1.45
C THR A 145 -6.64 -20.10 -2.65
N ARG A 146 -7.44 -21.02 -3.19
CA ARG A 146 -7.03 -21.85 -4.34
C ARG A 146 -6.87 -21.00 -5.60
N GLU A 147 -7.83 -20.12 -5.87
CA GLU A 147 -7.81 -19.20 -7.02
C GLU A 147 -6.57 -18.29 -6.96
N LEU A 148 -6.23 -17.79 -5.78
CA LEU A 148 -5.06 -16.94 -5.58
C LEU A 148 -3.75 -17.69 -5.79
N HIS A 149 -3.59 -18.90 -5.23
CA HIS A 149 -2.36 -19.68 -5.43
C HIS A 149 -2.16 -20.06 -6.90
N ALA A 150 -3.23 -20.50 -7.57
CA ALA A 150 -3.18 -20.79 -9.00
C ALA A 150 -2.82 -19.55 -9.82
N ARG A 151 -3.39 -18.38 -9.46
CA ARG A 151 -3.08 -17.11 -10.11
C ARG A 151 -1.64 -16.67 -9.87
N HIS A 152 -1.13 -16.85 -8.65
CA HIS A 152 0.25 -16.54 -8.31
C HIS A 152 1.22 -17.36 -9.16
N GLN A 153 1.01 -18.67 -9.21
CA GLN A 153 1.85 -19.57 -10.00
C GLN A 153 1.83 -19.19 -11.49
N ASP A 154 0.64 -19.01 -12.08
CA ASP A 154 0.49 -18.61 -13.49
C ASP A 154 1.15 -17.25 -13.78
N THR A 155 0.98 -16.27 -12.87
CA THR A 155 1.56 -14.93 -13.04
C THR A 155 3.07 -14.95 -12.87
N HIS A 156 3.60 -15.75 -11.94
CA HIS A 156 5.04 -15.91 -11.73
C HIS A 156 5.72 -16.57 -12.93
N GLU A 157 5.18 -17.70 -13.41
CA GLU A 157 5.69 -18.39 -14.61
C GLU A 157 5.65 -17.47 -15.85
N TRP A 158 4.54 -16.73 -16.03
CA TRP A 158 4.43 -15.72 -17.08
C TRP A 158 5.44 -14.59 -16.91
N TRP A 159 5.59 -14.03 -15.70
CA TRP A 159 6.49 -12.91 -15.43
C TRP A 159 7.95 -13.31 -15.71
N GLN A 160 8.39 -14.47 -15.23
CA GLN A 160 9.73 -14.98 -15.51
C GLN A 160 9.99 -15.12 -17.01
N LYS A 161 9.04 -15.71 -17.74
CA LYS A 161 9.19 -15.99 -19.17
C LYS A 161 9.09 -14.74 -20.04
N GLU A 162 8.03 -13.95 -19.87
CA GLU A 162 7.61 -12.89 -20.79
C GLU A 162 8.05 -11.48 -20.35
N VAL A 163 8.43 -11.28 -19.08
CA VAL A 163 8.84 -9.97 -18.56
C VAL A 163 10.32 -9.97 -18.17
N PHE A 164 10.77 -10.98 -17.42
CA PHE A 164 12.13 -11.04 -16.91
C PHE A 164 13.15 -11.51 -17.97
N HIS A 165 12.86 -12.62 -18.68
CA HIS A 165 13.79 -13.18 -19.67
C HIS A 165 13.54 -12.71 -21.12
N ALA A 166 12.34 -12.22 -21.46
CA ALA A 166 12.02 -11.89 -22.84
C ALA A 166 12.68 -10.57 -23.30
N GLY A 167 13.42 -10.64 -24.41
CA GLY A 167 14.07 -9.50 -25.06
C GLY A 167 13.18 -8.63 -25.97
N GLY A 168 11.87 -8.54 -25.69
CA GLY A 168 10.98 -7.55 -26.33
C GLY A 168 10.70 -7.71 -27.83
N GLY A 169 10.16 -8.86 -28.27
CA GLY A 169 9.80 -9.10 -29.69
C GLY A 169 8.31 -9.08 -30.04
N GLY A 170 7.41 -8.88 -29.06
CA GLY A 170 5.95 -8.91 -29.23
C GLY A 170 5.29 -7.54 -29.36
N ASP A 171 3.97 -7.52 -29.58
CA ASP A 171 3.15 -6.30 -29.58
C ASP A 171 3.11 -5.68 -28.17
N ALA A 172 3.83 -4.57 -27.99
CA ALA A 172 3.95 -3.90 -26.70
C ALA A 172 2.61 -3.35 -26.17
N LEU A 173 1.70 -2.94 -27.05
CA LEU A 173 0.38 -2.46 -26.64
C LEU A 173 -0.49 -3.63 -26.15
N ALA A 174 -0.45 -4.77 -26.84
CA ALA A 174 -1.15 -5.98 -26.41
C ALA A 174 -0.62 -6.48 -25.06
N ASP A 175 0.71 -6.47 -24.87
CA ASP A 175 1.36 -6.88 -23.62
C ASP A 175 0.98 -5.95 -22.45
N LEU A 176 0.88 -4.64 -22.68
CA LEU A 176 0.42 -3.67 -21.69
C LEU A 176 -1.03 -3.96 -21.25
N HIS A 177 -1.93 -4.21 -22.20
CA HIS A 177 -3.32 -4.56 -21.90
C HIS A 177 -3.45 -5.90 -21.16
N ALA A 178 -2.68 -6.91 -21.57
CA ALA A 178 -2.65 -8.21 -20.91
C ALA A 178 -2.13 -8.10 -19.46
N SER A 179 -1.09 -7.30 -19.24
CA SER A 179 -0.53 -7.03 -17.91
C SER A 179 -1.53 -6.29 -17.01
N ALA A 180 -2.20 -5.26 -17.53
CA ALA A 180 -3.25 -4.53 -16.80
C ALA A 180 -4.46 -5.41 -16.46
N GLN A 181 -4.83 -6.35 -17.36
CA GLN A 181 -5.87 -7.33 -17.07
C GLN A 181 -5.45 -8.30 -15.96
N ARG A 182 -4.21 -8.80 -15.99
CA ARG A 182 -3.65 -9.63 -14.91
C ARG A 182 -3.68 -8.89 -13.58
N PHE A 183 -3.30 -7.61 -13.57
CA PHE A 183 -3.37 -6.75 -12.39
C PHE A 183 -4.81 -6.69 -11.84
N ARG A 184 -5.80 -6.39 -12.68
CA ARG A 184 -7.23 -6.33 -12.29
C ARG A 184 -7.72 -7.64 -11.64
N GLU A 185 -7.43 -8.75 -12.29
CA GLU A 185 -7.92 -10.07 -11.86
C GLU A 185 -7.30 -10.50 -10.54
N THR A 186 -5.99 -10.28 -10.37
CA THR A 186 -5.29 -10.52 -9.11
C THR A 186 -5.77 -9.58 -8.01
N MET A 187 -5.96 -8.30 -8.32
CA MET A 187 -6.43 -7.29 -7.35
C MET A 187 -7.81 -7.66 -6.77
N SER A 188 -8.72 -8.21 -7.59
CA SER A 188 -10.02 -8.71 -7.12
C SER A 188 -9.88 -9.82 -6.07
N LEU A 189 -8.95 -10.77 -6.29
CA LEU A 189 -8.65 -11.82 -5.32
C LEU A 189 -8.00 -11.26 -4.06
N HIS A 190 -7.05 -10.33 -4.20
CA HIS A 190 -6.40 -9.64 -3.09
C HIS A 190 -7.44 -8.90 -2.21
N ILE A 191 -8.41 -8.21 -2.81
CA ILE A 191 -9.48 -7.52 -2.08
C ILE A 191 -10.39 -8.50 -1.32
N ARG A 192 -10.67 -9.68 -1.89
CA ARG A 192 -11.41 -10.76 -1.18
C ARG A 192 -10.62 -11.23 0.05
N VAL A 193 -9.32 -11.48 -0.09
CA VAL A 193 -8.45 -11.86 1.04
C VAL A 193 -8.45 -10.78 2.11
N ARG A 194 -8.23 -9.52 1.73
CA ARG A 194 -8.24 -8.38 2.66
C ARG A 194 -9.57 -8.29 3.42
N THR A 195 -10.69 -8.50 2.73
CA THR A 195 -12.03 -8.51 3.36
C THR A 195 -12.16 -9.64 4.39
N PHE A 196 -11.64 -10.83 4.10
CA PHE A 196 -11.65 -11.94 5.06
C PHE A 196 -10.73 -11.69 6.25
N LEU A 197 -9.54 -11.14 6.02
CA LEU A 197 -8.61 -10.78 7.08
C LEU A 197 -9.26 -9.77 8.05
N GLN A 198 -9.90 -8.73 7.52
CA GLN A 198 -10.66 -7.76 8.33
C GLN A 198 -11.77 -8.43 9.15
N GLY A 199 -12.50 -9.38 8.56
CA GLY A 199 -13.53 -10.15 9.29
C GLY A 199 -12.94 -10.99 10.43
N VAL A 200 -11.77 -11.61 10.23
CA VAL A 200 -11.06 -12.35 11.29
C VAL A 200 -10.57 -11.39 12.38
N GLN A 201 -10.10 -10.20 11.99
CA GLN A 201 -9.63 -9.17 12.92
C GLN A 201 -10.74 -8.62 13.81
N GLY A 202 -11.90 -8.29 13.23
CA GLY A 202 -13.07 -7.90 14.01
C GLY A 202 -13.48 -8.99 14.99
N ALA A 203 -13.58 -10.24 14.54
CA ALA A 203 -13.99 -11.35 15.41
C ALA A 203 -13.01 -11.64 16.57
N LEU A 204 -11.71 -11.52 16.35
CA LEU A 204 -10.71 -11.66 17.42
C LEU A 204 -10.73 -10.47 18.39
N THR A 205 -10.93 -9.26 17.88
CA THR A 205 -11.10 -8.05 18.71
C THR A 205 -12.33 -8.17 19.61
N ASP A 206 -13.46 -8.67 19.08
CA ASP A 206 -14.67 -8.93 19.86
C ASP A 206 -14.45 -10.00 20.94
N LEU A 207 -13.70 -11.06 20.64
CA LEU A 207 -13.36 -12.09 21.63
C LEU A 207 -12.47 -11.54 22.75
N ALA A 208 -11.47 -10.74 22.40
CA ALA A 208 -10.57 -10.07 23.34
C ALA A 208 -11.32 -9.03 24.20
N GLY A 209 -12.23 -8.27 23.60
CA GLY A 209 -13.09 -7.31 24.30
C GLY A 209 -14.05 -8.01 25.26
N ALA A 210 -14.61 -9.16 24.89
CA ALA A 210 -15.52 -9.93 25.74
C ALA A 210 -14.88 -10.45 27.04
N CYS A 211 -13.54 -10.49 27.12
CA CYS A 211 -12.79 -10.83 28.33
C CYS A 211 -12.07 -9.62 28.97
N GLY A 212 -12.34 -8.40 28.51
CA GLY A 212 -11.71 -7.18 29.03
C GLY A 212 -10.22 -7.06 28.72
N ARG A 213 -9.75 -7.75 27.68
CA ARG A 213 -8.34 -7.84 27.27
C ARG A 213 -8.13 -7.42 25.82
N SER A 214 -8.67 -6.25 25.45
CA SER A 214 -8.54 -5.71 24.08
C SER A 214 -7.08 -5.48 23.67
N ASP A 215 -6.17 -5.35 24.63
CA ASP A 215 -4.71 -5.31 24.44
C ASP A 215 -4.18 -6.55 23.70
N LEU A 216 -4.81 -7.72 23.90
CA LEU A 216 -4.38 -8.97 23.25
C LEU A 216 -4.70 -9.03 21.77
N ALA A 217 -5.66 -8.23 21.27
CA ALA A 217 -6.12 -8.33 19.89
C ALA A 217 -4.97 -8.10 18.91
N LEU A 218 -4.15 -7.06 19.12
CA LEU A 218 -3.03 -6.73 18.25
C LEU A 218 -1.90 -7.77 18.31
N ALA A 219 -1.58 -8.29 19.50
CA ALA A 219 -0.52 -9.27 19.71
C ALA A 219 -0.81 -10.63 19.05
N VAL A 220 -2.10 -11.03 18.98
CA VAL A 220 -2.52 -12.24 18.25
C VAL A 220 -2.35 -12.09 16.73
N PHE A 221 -2.26 -10.85 16.23
CA PHE A 221 -2.11 -10.53 14.81
C PHE A 221 -0.67 -10.29 14.34
N SER A 222 0.33 -10.59 15.17
CA SER A 222 1.75 -10.44 14.82
C SER A 222 2.49 -11.76 14.82
N GLY A 223 3.63 -11.84 14.13
CA GLY A 223 4.58 -12.94 14.24
C GLY A 223 4.13 -14.21 13.55
N PHE A 224 3.44 -14.10 12.41
CA PHE A 224 2.96 -15.27 11.68
C PHE A 224 4.09 -16.02 10.96
N GLY A 225 5.18 -15.33 10.61
CA GLY A 225 6.32 -15.89 9.87
C GLY A 225 5.94 -16.36 8.46
N GLY A 226 6.95 -16.59 7.60
CA GLY A 226 6.72 -17.01 6.21
C GLY A 226 5.90 -16.00 5.38
N VAL A 227 6.06 -14.72 5.71
CA VAL A 227 5.50 -13.55 5.04
C VAL A 227 6.45 -13.21 3.86
N SER A 228 5.94 -12.78 2.70
CA SER A 228 6.79 -12.48 1.52
C SER A 228 7.88 -11.47 1.85
N GLU A 229 7.57 -10.50 2.68
CA GLU A 229 8.45 -9.48 3.23
C GLU A 229 9.60 -10.08 4.05
N SER A 230 9.34 -11.16 4.81
CA SER A 230 10.39 -11.91 5.51
C SER A 230 11.30 -12.67 4.55
N ALA A 231 10.74 -13.24 3.47
CA ALA A 231 11.52 -13.95 2.46
C ALA A 231 12.38 -12.97 1.63
N LEU A 232 11.83 -11.80 1.28
CA LEU A 232 12.57 -10.71 0.64
C LEU A 232 13.70 -10.23 1.54
N ALA A 233 13.42 -9.98 2.82
CA ALA A 233 14.44 -9.63 3.81
C ALA A 233 15.55 -10.70 3.86
N GLU A 234 15.20 -11.98 4.03
CA GLU A 234 16.17 -13.06 4.07
C GLU A 234 17.03 -13.16 2.80
N ASP A 235 16.43 -13.00 1.62
CA ASP A 235 17.13 -13.03 0.34
C ASP A 235 18.02 -11.79 0.13
N ILE A 236 17.62 -10.61 0.63
CA ILE A 236 18.48 -9.41 0.67
C ILE A 236 19.71 -9.65 1.57
N TRP A 237 19.52 -10.29 2.73
CA TRP A 237 20.61 -10.73 3.60
C TRP A 237 21.48 -11.80 2.95
N GLY A 238 20.87 -12.73 2.22
CA GLY A 238 21.57 -13.72 1.40
C GLY A 238 22.45 -13.05 0.36
N LEU A 239 21.94 -12.02 -0.30
CA LEU A 239 22.65 -11.23 -1.31
C LEU A 239 23.83 -10.45 -0.69
N GLY A 240 23.61 -9.73 0.41
CA GLY A 240 24.64 -8.95 1.10
C GLY A 240 25.81 -9.78 1.63
N ASN A 241 25.54 -11.01 2.08
CA ASN A 241 26.56 -11.92 2.62
C ASN A 241 27.08 -12.96 1.59
N GLY A 242 26.72 -12.81 0.31
CA GLY A 242 27.20 -13.67 -0.77
C GLY A 242 26.63 -15.10 -0.81
N ARG A 243 25.57 -15.41 -0.03
CA ARG A 243 24.84 -16.69 -0.08
C ARG A 243 23.88 -16.79 -1.27
N LEU A 244 23.44 -15.66 -1.81
CA LEU A 244 22.56 -15.55 -2.97
C LEU A 244 23.23 -14.67 -4.03
N THR A 245 23.14 -15.05 -5.30
CA THR A 245 23.66 -14.22 -6.41
C THR A 245 22.65 -13.13 -6.77
N MET A 246 23.12 -12.01 -7.34
CA MET A 246 22.24 -10.95 -7.84
C MET A 246 21.22 -11.49 -8.85
N GLN A 247 21.65 -12.36 -9.77
CA GLN A 247 20.75 -12.99 -10.74
C GLN A 247 19.63 -13.79 -10.07
N ALA A 248 19.97 -14.65 -9.11
CA ALA A 248 18.98 -15.46 -8.40
C ALA A 248 18.04 -14.60 -7.53
N PHE A 249 18.53 -13.49 -6.99
CA PHE A 249 17.70 -12.51 -6.29
C PHE A 249 16.70 -11.85 -7.24
N LEU A 250 17.16 -11.35 -8.38
CA LEU A 250 16.33 -10.69 -9.38
C LEU A 250 15.30 -11.64 -10.00
N GLU A 251 15.61 -12.91 -10.18
CA GLU A 251 14.64 -13.92 -10.65
C GLU A 251 13.49 -14.18 -9.68
N ARG A 252 13.66 -13.83 -8.39
CA ARG A 252 12.65 -14.00 -7.34
C ARG A 252 11.94 -12.70 -6.97
N HIS A 253 12.66 -11.58 -7.02
CA HIS A 253 12.25 -10.30 -6.42
C HIS A 253 12.45 -9.11 -7.36
N GLY A 254 12.92 -9.32 -8.60
CA GLY A 254 13.28 -8.24 -9.52
C GLY A 254 12.13 -7.34 -9.94
N TYR A 255 10.87 -7.76 -9.73
CA TYR A 255 9.67 -6.95 -9.98
C TYR A 255 9.40 -5.87 -8.91
N TYR A 256 10.04 -5.98 -7.74
CA TYR A 256 10.03 -4.93 -6.73
C TYR A 256 10.91 -3.75 -7.17
N GLY A 257 10.74 -2.60 -6.55
CA GLY A 257 11.50 -1.39 -6.84
C GLY A 257 10.93 -0.19 -6.09
N PRO A 258 11.61 0.96 -6.10
CA PRO A 258 11.09 2.17 -5.47
C PRO A 258 9.72 2.53 -6.07
N ASN A 259 8.80 2.95 -5.21
CA ASN A 259 7.48 3.44 -5.63
C ASN A 259 6.73 2.44 -6.53
N GLU A 260 6.77 1.16 -6.15
CA GLU A 260 6.25 -0.03 -6.86
C GLU A 260 4.75 -0.02 -7.23
N GLY A 261 3.98 0.97 -6.77
CA GLY A 261 2.63 1.23 -7.25
C GLY A 261 2.57 1.91 -8.61
N MET A 262 3.65 2.56 -9.04
CA MET A 262 3.67 3.45 -10.20
C MET A 262 4.28 2.76 -11.42
N VAL A 263 3.67 2.92 -12.59
CA VAL A 263 4.14 2.31 -13.85
C VAL A 263 5.32 3.07 -14.45
N TRP A 264 5.48 4.35 -14.16
CA TRP A 264 6.64 5.13 -14.65
C TRP A 264 7.95 4.85 -13.89
N THR A 265 7.91 4.16 -12.75
CA THR A 265 9.12 3.88 -11.96
C THR A 265 9.87 2.67 -12.51
N SER A 266 11.12 2.49 -12.08
CA SER A 266 11.96 1.36 -12.46
C SER A 266 11.88 0.26 -11.42
N SER A 267 11.77 -1.00 -11.86
CA SER A 267 11.93 -2.16 -10.98
C SER A 267 13.42 -2.52 -10.81
N TRP A 268 13.76 -3.35 -9.84
CA TRP A 268 15.14 -3.76 -9.57
C TRP A 268 15.75 -4.57 -10.71
N ARG A 269 14.94 -5.25 -11.53
CA ARG A 269 15.43 -5.88 -12.77
C ARG A 269 15.83 -4.84 -13.82
N GLU A 270 15.30 -3.62 -13.76
CA GLU A 270 15.60 -2.53 -14.70
C GLU A 270 16.73 -1.63 -14.16
N ASP A 271 16.72 -1.32 -12.87
CA ASP A 271 17.76 -0.55 -12.19
C ASP A 271 18.13 -1.18 -10.85
N GLN A 272 19.37 -1.67 -10.76
CA GLN A 272 19.90 -2.38 -9.60
C GLN A 272 20.58 -1.43 -8.59
N SER A 273 20.70 -0.14 -8.90
CA SER A 273 21.38 0.85 -8.05
C SER A 273 20.87 0.83 -6.59
N PRO A 274 19.55 0.80 -6.32
CA PRO A 274 19.04 0.73 -4.95
C PRO A 274 19.47 -0.54 -4.18
N LEU A 275 19.65 -1.67 -4.86
CA LEU A 275 20.07 -2.92 -4.21
C LEU A 275 21.53 -2.88 -3.73
N HIS A 276 22.39 -2.13 -4.42
CA HIS A 276 23.78 -1.97 -4.01
C HIS A 276 23.92 -1.21 -2.69
N ALA A 277 23.07 -0.20 -2.45
CA ALA A 277 23.04 0.53 -1.19
C ALA A 277 22.49 -0.35 -0.04
N LEU A 278 21.41 -1.08 -0.30
CA LEU A 278 20.80 -2.00 0.66
C LEU A 278 21.76 -3.12 1.09
N THR A 279 22.43 -3.78 0.14
CA THR A 279 23.34 -4.90 0.45
C THR A 279 24.54 -4.50 1.30
N LYS A 280 25.08 -3.28 1.12
CA LYS A 280 26.16 -2.74 1.97
C LYS A 280 25.70 -2.53 3.41
N SER A 281 24.50 -1.97 3.60
CA SER A 281 23.94 -1.72 4.94
C SER A 281 23.66 -3.03 5.69
N VAL A 282 23.23 -4.07 4.97
CA VAL A 282 22.96 -5.39 5.56
C VAL A 282 24.22 -6.12 6.00
N ALA A 283 25.32 -6.02 5.24
CA ALA A 283 26.60 -6.65 5.59
C ALA A 283 27.18 -6.12 6.92
N ALA A 284 26.76 -4.93 7.36
CA ALA A 284 27.19 -4.31 8.60
C ALA A 284 26.38 -4.75 9.85
N ARG A 285 25.33 -5.57 9.70
CA ARG A 285 24.39 -5.92 10.78
C ARG A 285 24.56 -7.34 11.35
N SER A 286 24.14 -7.51 12.61
CA SER A 286 24.11 -8.80 13.30
C SER A 286 22.89 -9.64 12.90
N VAL A 287 23.14 -10.85 12.37
CA VAL A 287 22.11 -11.84 12.04
C VAL A 287 21.36 -12.32 13.29
N ASP A 288 22.06 -12.38 14.42
CA ASP A 288 21.52 -12.96 15.66
C ASP A 288 20.47 -12.03 16.31
N GLU A 289 20.65 -10.72 16.21
CA GLU A 289 19.69 -9.73 16.75
C GLU A 289 18.37 -9.74 15.98
N ALA A 290 18.42 -9.78 14.64
CA ALA A 290 17.22 -9.85 13.81
C ALA A 290 16.44 -11.16 14.04
N ARG A 291 17.17 -12.28 14.20
CA ARG A 291 16.56 -13.58 14.53
C ARG A 291 15.92 -13.57 15.91
N SER A 292 16.61 -13.03 16.92
CA SER A 292 16.08 -12.91 18.28
C SER A 292 14.78 -12.11 18.31
N ARG A 293 14.72 -10.97 17.61
CA ARG A 293 13.49 -10.17 17.51
C ARG A 293 12.34 -10.97 16.92
N ALA A 294 12.56 -11.67 15.81
CA ALA A 294 11.53 -12.49 15.18
C ALA A 294 11.03 -13.62 16.13
N GLU A 295 11.93 -14.26 16.86
CA GLU A 295 11.57 -15.27 17.87
C GLU A 295 10.75 -14.68 19.03
N ASP A 296 11.09 -13.48 19.48
CA ASP A 296 10.35 -12.78 20.55
C ASP A 296 8.94 -12.39 20.11
N VAL A 297 8.74 -11.94 18.86
CA VAL A 297 7.40 -11.65 18.32
C VAL A 297 6.55 -12.92 18.26
N ILE A 298 7.13 -14.05 17.81
CA ILE A 298 6.42 -15.34 17.79
C ILE A 298 6.02 -15.76 19.20
N ARG A 299 6.95 -15.64 20.17
CA ARG A 299 6.69 -15.97 21.58
C ARG A 299 5.57 -15.11 22.16
N ALA A 300 5.59 -13.80 21.89
CA ALA A 300 4.58 -12.86 22.34
C ALA A 300 3.18 -13.19 21.76
N ARG A 301 3.10 -13.54 20.47
CA ARG A 301 1.85 -14.01 19.86
C ARG A 301 1.33 -15.28 20.55
N GLU A 302 2.19 -16.27 20.72
CA GLU A 302 1.79 -17.54 21.36
C GLU A 302 1.33 -17.34 22.81
N GLU A 303 1.94 -16.41 23.53
CA GLU A 303 1.50 -16.00 24.86
C GLU A 303 0.13 -15.32 24.83
N ALA A 304 -0.07 -14.36 23.93
CA ALA A 304 -1.35 -13.69 23.74
C ALA A 304 -2.47 -14.69 23.37
N GLU A 305 -2.19 -15.67 22.50
CA GLU A 305 -3.12 -16.75 22.18
C GLU A 305 -3.47 -17.60 23.41
N ARG A 306 -2.48 -17.95 24.25
CA ARG A 306 -2.71 -18.71 25.50
C ARG A 306 -3.54 -17.92 26.49
N GLU A 307 -3.22 -16.64 26.70
CA GLU A 307 -3.95 -15.76 27.60
C GLU A 307 -5.40 -15.57 27.15
N LEU A 308 -5.62 -15.30 25.87
CA LEU A 308 -6.96 -15.17 25.30
C LEU A 308 -7.76 -16.48 25.44
N LEU A 309 -7.13 -17.63 25.22
CA LEU A 309 -7.79 -18.93 25.47
C LEU A 309 -8.06 -19.18 26.96
N ALA A 310 -7.26 -18.64 27.88
CA ALA A 310 -7.43 -18.83 29.31
C ALA A 310 -8.66 -18.09 29.84
N CYS A 311 -8.88 -16.84 29.39
CA CYS A 311 -10.00 -16.00 29.82
C CYS A 311 -11.32 -16.28 29.08
N LEU A 312 -11.30 -17.03 27.97
CA LEU A 312 -12.52 -17.38 27.23
C LEU A 312 -13.29 -18.57 27.85
N PRO A 313 -14.63 -18.57 27.81
CA PRO A 313 -15.45 -19.74 28.14
C PRO A 313 -15.10 -20.96 27.27
N ARG A 314 -15.25 -22.18 27.81
CA ARG A 314 -14.94 -23.43 27.08
C ARG A 314 -15.67 -23.54 25.73
N THR A 315 -16.85 -22.96 25.61
CA THR A 315 -17.65 -22.93 24.37
C THR A 315 -17.05 -22.04 23.27
N ARG A 316 -16.28 -21.01 23.63
CA ARG A 316 -15.65 -20.06 22.68
C ARG A 316 -14.21 -20.43 22.29
N LYS A 317 -13.52 -21.28 23.08
CA LYS A 317 -12.13 -21.71 22.78
C LYS A 317 -11.97 -22.35 21.38
N PRO A 318 -12.88 -23.20 20.89
CA PRO A 318 -12.76 -23.75 19.53
C PRO A 318 -12.84 -22.67 18.44
N VAL A 319 -13.67 -21.64 18.65
CA VAL A 319 -13.81 -20.50 17.72
C VAL A 319 -12.53 -19.68 17.70
N ALA A 320 -11.95 -19.35 18.87
CA ALA A 320 -10.69 -18.63 18.96
C ALA A 320 -9.56 -19.37 18.21
N ARG A 321 -9.38 -20.67 18.45
CA ARG A 321 -8.37 -21.47 17.74
C ARG A 321 -8.58 -21.53 16.23
N PHE A 322 -9.84 -21.57 15.79
CA PHE A 322 -10.15 -21.47 14.37
C PHE A 322 -9.73 -20.11 13.81
N LEU A 323 -10.04 -19.02 14.50
CA LEU A 323 -9.68 -17.66 14.09
C LEU A 323 -8.17 -17.43 14.06
N PHE A 324 -7.39 -17.95 15.02
CA PHE A 324 -5.92 -17.88 15.00
C PHE A 324 -5.35 -18.50 13.72
N ARG A 325 -5.83 -19.71 13.37
CA ARG A 325 -5.43 -20.38 12.11
C ARG A 325 -5.84 -19.59 10.88
N GLN A 326 -7.02 -18.98 10.89
CA GLN A 326 -7.47 -18.15 9.77
C GLN A 326 -6.67 -16.86 9.67
N ALA A 327 -6.29 -16.21 10.77
CA ALA A 327 -5.45 -15.02 10.76
C ALA A 327 -4.13 -15.31 10.06
N ALA A 328 -3.41 -16.36 10.48
CA ALA A 328 -2.17 -16.79 9.84
C ALA A 328 -2.34 -17.13 8.35
N THR A 329 -3.47 -17.76 7.99
CA THR A 329 -3.76 -18.11 6.59
C THR A 329 -4.03 -16.87 5.73
N GLN A 330 -4.83 -15.93 6.23
CA GLN A 330 -5.18 -14.74 5.47
C GLN A 330 -4.03 -13.74 5.37
N VAL A 331 -3.17 -13.63 6.39
CA VAL A 331 -1.93 -12.83 6.31
C VAL A 331 -1.02 -13.35 5.20
N ARG A 332 -0.73 -14.66 5.16
CA ARG A 332 0.07 -15.25 4.08
C ARG A 332 -0.56 -15.07 2.69
N ASN A 333 -1.88 -15.23 2.59
CA ASN A 333 -2.59 -14.98 1.35
C ASN A 333 -2.54 -13.50 0.94
N LEU A 334 -2.55 -12.57 1.90
CA LEU A 334 -2.50 -11.14 1.62
C LEU A 334 -1.21 -10.82 0.87
N GLU A 335 -0.09 -11.35 1.38
CA GLU A 335 1.23 -11.17 0.79
C GLU A 335 1.42 -11.86 -0.55
N LEU A 336 0.90 -13.08 -0.68
CA LEU A 336 0.87 -13.75 -1.96
C LEU A 336 0.13 -12.90 -3.02
N GLY A 337 -0.99 -12.28 -2.61
CA GLY A 337 -1.73 -11.35 -3.46
C GLY A 337 -0.92 -10.12 -3.84
N LYS A 338 -0.16 -9.54 -2.90
CA LYS A 338 0.73 -8.40 -3.16
C LYS A 338 1.78 -8.72 -4.22
N ALA A 339 2.62 -9.72 -3.96
CA ALA A 339 3.65 -10.14 -4.90
C ALA A 339 3.08 -10.41 -6.30
N THR A 340 1.90 -11.05 -6.36
CA THR A 340 1.24 -11.37 -7.64
C THR A 340 0.82 -10.13 -8.43
N TYR A 341 0.24 -9.11 -7.81
CA TYR A 341 -0.16 -7.92 -8.57
C TYR A 341 1.03 -7.02 -8.88
N HIS A 342 2.11 -7.04 -8.07
CA HIS A 342 3.35 -6.32 -8.38
C HIS A 342 4.05 -6.90 -9.62
N MET A 343 4.08 -8.22 -9.80
CA MET A 343 4.54 -8.84 -11.04
C MET A 343 3.72 -8.38 -12.26
N ALA A 344 2.40 -8.24 -12.11
CA ALA A 344 1.55 -7.71 -13.18
C ALA A 344 1.83 -6.23 -13.49
N LEU A 345 2.05 -5.40 -12.46
CA LEU A 345 2.47 -4.00 -12.64
C LEU A 345 3.84 -3.89 -13.32
N ASP A 346 4.80 -4.74 -12.98
CA ASP A 346 6.09 -4.76 -13.64
C ASP A 346 6.00 -5.19 -15.12
N GLY A 347 5.04 -6.05 -15.46
CA GLY A 347 4.68 -6.30 -16.87
C GLY A 347 4.17 -5.04 -17.59
N CYS A 348 3.34 -4.23 -16.92
CA CYS A 348 2.92 -2.92 -17.45
C CYS A 348 4.12 -2.00 -17.68
N ARG A 349 5.10 -1.97 -16.74
CA ARG A 349 6.33 -1.18 -16.85
C ARG A 349 7.14 -1.57 -18.09
N ALA A 350 7.43 -2.87 -18.24
CA ALA A 350 8.19 -3.40 -19.35
C ALA A 350 7.52 -3.09 -20.71
N ALA A 351 6.21 -3.33 -20.78
CA ALA A 351 5.42 -3.07 -22.00
C ALA A 351 5.36 -1.58 -22.34
N ALA A 352 5.16 -0.71 -21.34
CA ALA A 352 5.14 0.74 -21.52
C ALA A 352 6.48 1.26 -22.06
N ARG A 353 7.62 0.82 -21.50
CA ARG A 353 8.95 1.25 -21.98
C ARG A 353 9.23 0.82 -23.42
N ARG A 354 8.85 -0.41 -23.78
CA ARG A 354 8.93 -0.89 -25.18
C ARG A 354 8.10 -0.03 -26.10
N LEU A 355 6.85 0.24 -25.72
CA LEU A 355 5.95 1.07 -26.51
C LEU A 355 6.47 2.51 -26.64
N GLY A 356 7.04 3.08 -25.58
CA GLY A 356 7.69 4.38 -25.60
C GLY A 356 8.86 4.44 -26.57
N ALA A 357 9.74 3.42 -26.56
CA ALA A 357 10.83 3.30 -27.52
C ALA A 357 10.31 3.22 -28.97
N GLU A 358 9.26 2.44 -29.24
CA GLU A 358 8.64 2.36 -30.56
C GLU A 358 8.03 3.69 -31.02
N LEU A 359 7.29 4.37 -30.15
CA LEU A 359 6.69 5.68 -30.44
C LEU A 359 7.76 6.74 -30.73
N HIS A 360 8.87 6.71 -29.98
CA HIS A 360 10.00 7.61 -30.19
C HIS A 360 10.71 7.32 -31.53
N GLN A 361 10.97 6.05 -31.86
CA GLN A 361 11.56 5.66 -33.14
C GLN A 361 10.70 6.06 -34.34
N ARG A 362 9.37 6.04 -34.21
CA ARG A 362 8.42 6.53 -35.24
C ARG A 362 8.33 8.07 -35.28
N GLY A 363 9.03 8.77 -34.40
CA GLY A 363 8.96 10.23 -34.28
C GLY A 363 7.60 10.73 -33.79
N MET A 364 6.79 9.91 -33.13
CA MET A 364 5.50 10.35 -32.60
C MET A 364 5.67 11.16 -31.31
N VAL A 365 6.62 10.78 -30.46
CA VAL A 365 6.99 11.46 -29.22
C VAL A 365 8.44 11.94 -29.24
N ALA A 366 8.81 12.87 -28.36
CA ALA A 366 10.15 13.46 -28.34
C ALA A 366 11.12 12.62 -27.51
N ASP A 367 10.62 11.96 -26.46
CA ASP A 367 11.36 11.13 -25.52
C ASP A 367 10.63 9.80 -25.33
N PRO A 368 11.30 8.63 -25.24
CA PRO A 368 10.62 7.36 -24.97
C PRO A 368 9.79 7.37 -23.67
N GLU A 369 10.17 8.14 -22.64
CA GLU A 369 9.40 8.26 -21.39
C GLU A 369 8.13 9.11 -21.53
N ASP A 370 7.92 9.78 -22.68
CA ASP A 370 6.66 10.46 -22.99
C ASP A 370 5.45 9.52 -22.94
N VAL A 371 5.68 8.22 -23.11
CA VAL A 371 4.67 7.17 -23.03
C VAL A 371 3.89 7.19 -21.70
N PHE A 372 4.54 7.57 -20.60
CA PHE A 372 3.90 7.58 -19.27
C PHE A 372 2.86 8.71 -19.13
N PHE A 373 2.94 9.74 -19.97
CA PHE A 373 1.99 10.85 -20.00
C PHE A 373 0.75 10.56 -20.86
N LEU A 374 0.65 9.36 -21.43
CA LEU A 374 -0.47 8.91 -22.25
C LEU A 374 -1.28 7.85 -21.51
N THR A 375 -2.60 7.86 -21.67
CA THR A 375 -3.46 6.79 -21.13
C THR A 375 -3.37 5.54 -22.00
N MET A 376 -3.75 4.37 -21.48
CA MET A 376 -3.88 3.16 -22.29
C MET A 376 -4.78 3.34 -23.53
N GLU A 377 -5.83 4.17 -23.42
CA GLU A 377 -6.74 4.47 -24.54
C GLU A 377 -6.05 5.34 -25.60
N GLU A 378 -5.31 6.36 -25.20
CA GLU A 378 -4.54 7.22 -26.11
C GLU A 378 -3.34 6.48 -26.74
N LEU A 379 -2.79 5.48 -26.07
CA LEU A 379 -1.77 4.60 -26.65
C LEU A 379 -2.34 3.69 -27.74
N ARG A 380 -3.62 3.30 -27.60
CA ARG A 380 -4.36 2.53 -28.60
C ARG A 380 -4.81 3.40 -29.78
N GLU A 381 -5.30 4.61 -29.48
CA GLU A 381 -5.79 5.58 -30.46
C GLU A 381 -5.14 6.95 -30.20
N PRO A 382 -3.93 7.20 -30.72
CA PRO A 382 -3.20 8.44 -30.48
C PRO A 382 -3.95 9.69 -30.95
N PRO A 383 -4.16 10.70 -30.09
CA PRO A 383 -4.79 11.95 -30.50
C PRO A 383 -3.92 12.72 -31.49
N GLN A 384 -4.55 13.53 -32.35
CA GLN A 384 -3.85 14.32 -33.37
C GLN A 384 -2.78 15.26 -32.77
N ALA A 385 -3.05 15.84 -31.59
CA ALA A 385 -2.16 16.77 -30.89
C ALA A 385 -1.26 16.06 -29.84
N LEU A 386 -0.85 14.81 -30.08
CA LEU A 386 -0.13 13.96 -29.12
C LEU A 386 1.03 14.67 -28.38
N ARG A 387 1.95 15.30 -29.11
CA ARG A 387 3.10 15.98 -28.50
C ARG A 387 2.71 17.17 -27.62
N ALA A 388 1.67 17.91 -28.01
CA ALA A 388 1.16 19.02 -27.22
C ALA A 388 0.50 18.50 -25.93
N LEU A 389 -0.24 17.40 -26.00
CA LEU A 389 -0.84 16.73 -24.85
C LEU A 389 0.21 16.25 -23.85
N VAL A 390 1.25 15.59 -24.34
CA VAL A 390 2.39 15.15 -23.52
C VAL A 390 3.07 16.33 -22.85
N ALA A 391 3.41 17.39 -23.60
CA ALA A 391 4.06 18.57 -23.04
C ALA A 391 3.21 19.24 -21.95
N PHE A 392 1.89 19.35 -22.19
CA PHE A 392 0.94 19.87 -21.21
C PHE A 392 0.93 19.03 -19.93
N ARG A 393 0.79 17.71 -20.01
CA ARG A 393 0.75 16.83 -18.83
C ARG A 393 2.09 16.74 -18.10
N ARG A 394 3.21 16.80 -18.83
CA ARG A 394 4.56 16.91 -18.26
C ARG A 394 4.72 18.18 -17.43
N GLN A 395 4.21 19.30 -17.93
CA GLN A 395 4.22 20.56 -17.20
C GLN A 395 3.30 20.51 -15.97
N ARG A 396 2.08 20.01 -16.11
CA ARG A 396 1.14 19.82 -14.99
C ARG A 396 1.72 18.96 -13.87
N ARG A 397 2.39 17.86 -14.22
CA ARG A 397 3.03 16.99 -13.23
C ARG A 397 4.08 17.71 -12.39
N LYS A 398 4.88 18.61 -13.00
CA LYS A 398 5.83 19.46 -12.26
C LYS A 398 5.12 20.44 -11.32
N GLU A 399 4.00 21.02 -11.76
CA GLU A 399 3.18 21.90 -10.91
C GLU A 399 2.59 21.14 -9.71
N TYR A 400 2.15 19.90 -9.92
CA TYR A 400 1.59 19.04 -8.87
C TYR A 400 2.61 18.60 -7.83
N ASP A 401 3.84 18.36 -8.27
CA ASP A 401 4.95 18.01 -7.38
C ASP A 401 5.30 19.17 -6.43
N ALA A 402 5.16 20.41 -6.89
CA ALA A 402 5.46 21.62 -6.12
C ALA A 402 4.37 22.06 -5.13
N ILE A 403 3.24 21.37 -5.04
CA ILE A 403 2.13 21.72 -4.13
C ILE A 403 1.91 20.64 -3.09
N THR A 404 1.40 21.03 -1.92
CA THR A 404 0.95 20.10 -0.88
C THR A 404 -0.56 20.18 -0.75
N LEU A 405 -1.22 19.02 -0.66
CA LEU A 405 -2.66 18.93 -0.44
C LEU A 405 -2.96 18.59 1.03
N PRO A 406 -4.11 19.06 1.57
CA PRO A 406 -4.57 18.63 2.88
C PRO A 406 -4.87 17.12 2.88
N MET A 407 -4.65 16.46 4.03
CA MET A 407 -4.86 15.01 4.15
C MET A 407 -6.31 14.59 3.97
N THR A 408 -7.25 15.41 4.43
CA THR A 408 -8.68 15.22 4.20
C THR A 408 -9.27 16.52 3.64
N PHE A 409 -10.26 16.41 2.76
CA PHE A 409 -10.85 17.56 2.08
C PHE A 409 -12.25 17.27 1.55
N TYR A 410 -12.97 18.33 1.21
CA TYR A 410 -14.25 18.26 0.53
C TYR A 410 -14.13 18.75 -0.91
N GLY A 411 -14.79 18.07 -1.85
CA GLY A 411 -14.75 18.40 -3.27
C GLY A 411 -13.34 18.36 -3.85
N VAL A 412 -12.93 19.45 -4.51
CA VAL A 412 -11.58 19.62 -5.06
C VAL A 412 -10.69 20.30 -4.02
N PRO A 413 -9.54 19.73 -3.63
CA PRO A 413 -8.71 20.28 -2.57
C PRO A 413 -7.99 21.55 -3.04
N GLU A 414 -7.90 22.54 -2.16
CA GLU A 414 -7.00 23.68 -2.36
C GLU A 414 -5.60 23.35 -1.84
N PRO A 415 -4.53 23.69 -2.61
CA PRO A 415 -3.16 23.56 -2.12
C PRO A 415 -2.94 24.34 -0.82
N VAL A 416 -2.32 23.69 0.16
CA VAL A 416 -1.94 24.31 1.42
C VAL A 416 -0.49 24.77 1.36
N ARG A 417 -0.21 25.94 1.94
CA ARG A 417 1.18 26.36 2.20
C ARG A 417 1.73 25.55 3.34
N GLU A 418 2.87 24.90 3.13
CA GLU A 418 3.59 24.26 4.22
C GLU A 418 4.16 25.34 5.15
N THR A 419 3.64 25.41 6.38
CA THR A 419 4.25 26.20 7.44
C THR A 419 5.44 25.41 7.99
N GLY A 420 6.60 26.06 8.11
CA GLY A 420 7.79 25.45 8.72
C GLY A 420 7.46 24.87 10.10
N ALA A 421 7.93 23.65 10.36
CA ALA A 421 7.74 23.00 11.64
C ALA A 421 8.46 23.77 12.75
N ASP A 422 7.83 23.90 13.92
CA ASP A 422 8.39 24.63 15.04
C ASP A 422 9.61 23.88 15.61
N SER A 423 10.78 24.50 15.51
CA SER A 423 12.05 23.94 16.00
C SER A 423 12.07 23.72 17.52
N CYS A 424 11.13 24.31 18.25
CA CYS A 424 11.01 24.15 19.71
C CYS A 424 10.30 22.87 20.14
N VAL A 425 9.71 22.10 19.21
CA VAL A 425 9.06 20.82 19.55
C VAL A 425 10.13 19.82 20.01
N THR A 426 9.97 19.32 21.23
CA THR A 426 10.82 18.28 21.83
C THR A 426 10.10 16.94 21.99
N GLU A 427 8.78 16.91 21.82
CA GLU A 427 7.96 15.71 21.95
C GLU A 427 6.87 15.71 20.87
N LEU A 428 6.66 14.53 20.27
CA LEU A 428 5.62 14.26 19.30
C LEU A 428 4.79 13.07 19.79
N THR A 429 3.48 13.15 19.58
CA THR A 429 2.55 12.07 19.89
C THR A 429 1.96 11.51 18.61
N GLY A 430 1.81 10.20 18.56
CA GLY A 430 1.12 9.47 17.50
C GLY A 430 0.40 8.25 18.09
N ILE A 431 0.24 7.22 17.27
CA ILE A 431 -0.33 5.94 17.67
C ILE A 431 0.81 4.93 17.80
N GLY A 432 0.88 4.25 18.95
CA GLY A 432 1.77 3.11 19.15
C GLY A 432 1.36 1.94 18.27
N ALA A 433 2.09 1.69 17.19
CA ALA A 433 1.77 0.65 16.21
C ALA A 433 2.47 -0.67 16.51
N SER A 434 3.66 -0.62 17.11
CA SER A 434 4.45 -1.79 17.50
C SER A 434 5.19 -1.47 18.79
N SER A 435 5.07 -2.34 19.79
CA SER A 435 5.54 -2.10 21.15
C SER A 435 7.07 -2.12 21.27
N GLY A 436 7.58 -1.41 22.27
CA GLY A 436 8.98 -1.38 22.65
C GLY A 436 9.52 0.04 22.73
N VAL A 437 10.70 0.20 23.33
CA VAL A 437 11.32 1.51 23.55
C VAL A 437 12.77 1.47 23.13
N VAL A 438 13.13 2.34 22.19
CA VAL A 438 14.48 2.43 21.62
C VAL A 438 14.93 3.88 21.61
N SER A 439 16.23 4.11 21.75
CA SER A 439 16.86 5.41 21.54
C SER A 439 17.95 5.28 20.51
N GLY A 440 18.03 6.23 19.60
CA GLY A 440 18.85 6.10 18.40
C GLY A 440 18.89 7.36 17.58
N ARG A 441 19.75 7.36 16.58
CA ARG A 441 19.93 8.48 15.66
C ARG A 441 18.81 8.48 14.63
N ALA A 442 18.16 9.62 14.45
CA ALA A 442 17.12 9.78 13.44
C ALA A 442 17.71 9.82 12.03
N ARG A 443 17.05 9.12 11.10
CA ARG A 443 17.28 9.14 9.66
C ARG A 443 15.98 9.51 8.97
N VAL A 444 15.87 10.75 8.51
CA VAL A 444 14.71 11.20 7.75
C VAL A 444 14.92 10.80 6.29
N VAL A 445 14.02 9.96 5.78
CA VAL A 445 14.04 9.48 4.40
C VAL A 445 12.73 9.87 3.73
N ASP A 446 12.86 10.48 2.55
CA ASP A 446 11.73 10.87 1.70
C ASP A 446 11.52 9.89 0.55
N ASP A 447 12.60 9.29 0.01
CA ASP A 447 12.55 8.20 -0.99
C ASP A 447 13.71 7.21 -0.81
N ILE A 448 13.51 5.94 -1.17
CA ILE A 448 14.51 4.85 -1.07
C ILE A 448 15.70 5.06 -2.03
N VAL A 449 15.56 5.97 -3.00
CA VAL A 449 16.62 6.27 -3.98
C VAL A 449 17.81 6.98 -3.31
N ASP A 450 17.65 7.48 -2.09
CA ASP A 450 18.77 8.05 -1.34
C ASP A 450 19.78 6.94 -1.00
N ASP A 451 21.02 7.08 -1.49
CA ASP A 451 22.18 6.21 -1.24
C ASP A 451 22.64 6.17 0.24
N GLU A 452 21.73 6.45 1.18
CA GLU A 452 22.04 6.56 2.60
C GLU A 452 22.29 5.18 3.23
N ILE A 453 23.49 5.04 3.78
CA ILE A 453 23.88 3.88 4.56
C ILE A 453 23.28 4.03 5.96
N PHE A 454 22.50 3.03 6.37
CA PHE A 454 21.95 2.94 7.72
C PHE A 454 22.94 2.23 8.65
N ASP A 455 23.16 2.83 9.82
CA ASP A 455 23.99 2.24 10.87
C ASP A 455 23.13 1.44 11.87
N SER A 456 23.77 0.60 12.67
CA SER A 456 23.09 -0.04 13.80
C SER A 456 22.62 1.00 14.81
N GLY A 457 21.39 0.86 15.32
CA GLY A 457 20.78 1.85 16.22
C GLY A 457 20.08 3.04 15.52
N ASP A 458 20.11 3.12 14.19
CA ASP A 458 19.39 4.18 13.46
C ASP A 458 17.86 3.99 13.54
N ILE A 459 17.14 5.10 13.53
CA ILE A 459 15.67 5.18 13.59
C ILE A 459 15.16 5.83 12.31
N LEU A 460 14.32 5.11 11.57
CA LEU A 460 13.72 5.59 10.33
C LEU A 460 12.60 6.58 10.61
N ILE A 461 12.68 7.79 10.04
CA ILE A 461 11.62 8.79 10.04
C ILE A 461 11.17 8.99 8.60
N CYS A 462 9.87 8.90 8.35
CA CYS A 462 9.34 9.10 7.01
C CYS A 462 7.93 9.68 7.05
N ARG A 463 7.54 10.36 5.97
CA ARG A 463 6.19 10.91 5.86
C ARG A 463 5.14 9.82 5.70
N THR A 464 5.42 8.87 4.81
CA THR A 464 4.59 7.70 4.53
C THR A 464 5.53 6.55 4.15
N THR A 465 5.07 5.33 4.30
CA THR A 465 5.79 4.15 3.82
C THR A 465 5.09 3.57 2.62
N ASN A 466 5.80 2.79 1.81
CA ASN A 466 5.19 1.90 0.84
C ASN A 466 5.89 0.53 0.93
N PRO A 467 5.37 -0.54 0.29
CA PRO A 467 5.94 -1.87 0.50
C PRO A 467 7.36 -2.06 0.00
N SER A 468 7.85 -1.19 -0.90
CA SER A 468 9.26 -1.20 -1.29
C SER A 468 10.21 -0.76 -0.17
N TRP A 469 9.71 -0.23 0.95
CA TRP A 469 10.51 0.18 2.12
C TRP A 469 10.77 -0.97 3.08
N THR A 470 10.14 -2.13 2.88
CA THR A 470 10.34 -3.32 3.71
C THR A 470 11.81 -3.65 3.98
N PRO A 471 12.74 -3.57 3.00
CA PRO A 471 14.16 -3.78 3.28
C PRO A 471 14.74 -2.82 4.31
N LEU A 472 14.34 -1.54 4.29
CA LEU A 472 14.79 -0.53 5.25
C LEU A 472 14.35 -0.85 6.68
N PHE A 473 13.19 -1.47 6.86
CA PHE A 473 12.72 -1.87 8.19
C PHE A 473 13.68 -2.88 8.82
N THR A 474 14.32 -3.74 8.02
CA THR A 474 15.33 -4.68 8.54
C THR A 474 16.63 -3.98 8.99
N LEU A 475 16.81 -2.72 8.58
CA LEU A 475 18.00 -1.90 8.78
C LEU A 475 17.86 -0.85 9.88
N VAL A 476 16.73 -0.78 10.57
CA VAL A 476 16.50 0.19 11.65
C VAL A 476 16.01 -0.46 12.94
N ASP A 477 16.13 0.27 14.03
CA ASP A 477 15.79 -0.20 15.38
C ASP A 477 14.49 0.42 15.89
N ALA A 478 13.96 1.45 15.23
CA ALA A 478 12.60 1.95 15.38
C ALA A 478 12.12 2.66 14.10
N VAL A 479 10.82 2.86 13.97
CA VAL A 479 10.20 3.59 12.85
C VAL A 479 9.23 4.66 13.35
N VAL A 480 9.29 5.84 12.74
CA VAL A 480 8.32 6.93 12.95
C VAL A 480 7.72 7.33 11.61
N ILE A 481 6.39 7.34 11.53
CA ILE A 481 5.65 7.61 10.28
C ILE A 481 4.63 8.73 10.50
N ASP A 482 4.67 9.78 9.67
CA ASP A 482 3.73 10.91 9.82
C ASP A 482 2.29 10.53 9.47
N ILE A 483 2.11 9.68 8.46
CA ILE A 483 0.80 9.29 7.91
C ILE A 483 0.67 7.77 7.93
N GLY A 484 -0.41 7.27 8.52
CA GLY A 484 -0.78 5.85 8.50
C GLY A 484 -1.71 5.50 9.65
N SER A 485 -2.30 4.30 9.59
CA SER A 485 -3.08 3.74 10.71
C SER A 485 -2.49 2.41 11.18
N THR A 486 -3.01 1.82 12.26
CA THR A 486 -2.51 0.53 12.79
C THR A 486 -2.63 -0.62 11.79
N ALA A 487 -3.44 -0.43 10.74
CA ALA A 487 -3.62 -1.34 9.61
C ALA A 487 -2.81 -0.95 8.35
N SER A 488 -1.98 0.10 8.42
CA SER A 488 -1.07 0.50 7.33
C SER A 488 0.02 -0.53 7.11
N HIS A 489 0.64 -0.49 5.93
CA HIS A 489 1.75 -1.38 5.59
C HIS A 489 2.89 -1.27 6.61
N GLY A 490 3.37 -0.06 6.88
CA GLY A 490 4.47 0.17 7.81
C GLY A 490 4.17 -0.33 9.22
N ALA A 491 2.93 -0.15 9.71
CA ALA A 491 2.51 -0.67 11.02
C ALA A 491 2.48 -2.20 11.07
N ILE A 492 2.07 -2.87 10.00
CA ILE A 492 2.06 -4.34 9.91
C ILE A 492 3.48 -4.87 9.88
N VAL A 493 4.35 -4.34 9.00
CA VAL A 493 5.74 -4.80 8.87
C VAL A 493 6.54 -4.57 10.15
N ALA A 494 6.41 -3.42 10.79
CA ALA A 494 7.08 -3.16 12.06
C ALA A 494 6.71 -4.18 13.15
N ARG A 495 5.42 -4.56 13.23
CA ARG A 495 4.96 -5.58 14.18
C ARG A 495 5.47 -6.97 13.86
N GLU A 496 5.47 -7.36 12.58
CA GLU A 496 6.01 -8.66 12.15
C GLU A 496 7.52 -8.79 12.41
N LEU A 497 8.26 -7.68 12.32
CA LEU A 497 9.70 -7.63 12.59
C LEU A 497 10.06 -7.32 14.05
N GLY A 498 9.08 -7.00 14.90
CA GLY A 498 9.29 -6.69 16.31
C GLY A 498 10.02 -5.37 16.55
N ILE A 499 9.84 -4.40 15.66
CA ILE A 499 10.49 -3.09 15.69
C ILE A 499 9.52 -2.07 16.29
N PRO A 500 9.90 -1.31 17.32
CA PRO A 500 9.09 -0.22 17.86
C PRO A 500 8.64 0.76 16.78
N CYS A 501 7.36 1.09 16.77
CA CYS A 501 6.80 1.94 15.73
C CYS A 501 5.76 2.91 16.27
N VAL A 502 5.95 4.20 15.97
CA VAL A 502 4.97 5.27 16.22
C VAL A 502 4.51 5.83 14.88
N ILE A 503 3.23 5.77 14.62
CA ILE A 503 2.63 6.22 13.36
C ILE A 503 1.68 7.39 13.60
N ASN A 504 1.25 8.05 12.53
CA ASN A 504 0.30 9.17 12.59
C ASN A 504 0.80 10.33 13.47
N THR A 505 2.11 10.60 13.45
CA THR A 505 2.69 11.76 14.17
C THR A 505 2.33 13.09 13.50
N GLY A 506 1.88 13.03 12.24
CA GLY A 506 1.47 14.16 11.40
C GLY A 506 2.60 15.10 10.96
N SER A 507 3.71 15.16 11.71
CA SER A 507 4.80 16.11 11.45
C SER A 507 6.19 15.63 11.87
N GLY A 508 6.35 14.36 12.24
CA GLY A 508 7.63 13.78 12.64
C GLY A 508 8.75 13.99 11.62
N SER A 509 8.50 13.72 10.34
CA SER A 509 9.49 13.90 9.27
C SER A 509 9.83 15.36 8.99
N ARG A 510 9.01 16.30 9.48
CA ARG A 510 9.23 17.75 9.35
C ARG A 510 9.93 18.35 10.57
N VAL A 511 9.64 17.82 11.75
CA VAL A 511 10.16 18.31 13.03
C VAL A 511 11.53 17.69 13.32
N ILE A 512 11.71 16.40 13.09
CA ILE A 512 12.93 15.65 13.37
C ILE A 512 13.90 15.85 12.21
N ARG A 513 15.19 16.02 12.50
CA ARG A 513 16.24 16.16 11.48
C ARG A 513 17.14 14.94 11.45
N THR A 514 17.66 14.60 10.27
CA THR A 514 18.67 13.54 10.14
C THR A 514 19.89 13.84 11.02
N GLY A 515 20.16 12.93 11.95
CA GLY A 515 21.21 13.02 12.95
C GLY A 515 20.75 13.44 14.35
N ASP A 516 19.50 13.87 14.55
CA ASP A 516 18.95 14.10 15.89
C ASP A 516 18.98 12.79 16.70
N MET A 517 19.27 12.85 18.01
CA MET A 517 19.11 11.71 18.91
C MET A 517 17.69 11.71 19.45
N ILE A 518 16.96 10.63 19.23
CA ILE A 518 15.56 10.53 19.63
C ILE A 518 15.30 9.25 20.43
N ARG A 519 14.24 9.28 21.24
CA ARG A 519 13.67 8.14 21.94
C ARG A 519 12.28 7.87 21.39
N VAL A 520 12.04 6.65 20.94
CA VAL A 520 10.74 6.20 20.42
C VAL A 520 10.15 5.22 21.41
N ASP A 521 8.98 5.53 21.96
CA ASP A 521 8.14 4.63 22.74
C ASP A 521 6.95 4.19 21.87
N GLY A 522 7.11 3.03 21.23
CA GLY A 522 6.10 2.43 20.36
C GLY A 522 4.90 1.85 21.10
N THR A 523 4.96 1.74 22.44
CA THR A 523 3.84 1.32 23.27
C THR A 523 2.96 2.53 23.64
N ALA A 524 3.57 3.62 24.07
CA ALA A 524 2.87 4.85 24.45
C ALA A 524 2.48 5.71 23.23
N GLY A 525 3.12 5.50 22.07
CA GLY A 525 2.91 6.34 20.89
C GLY A 525 3.64 7.68 21.00
N VAL A 526 4.79 7.74 21.68
CA VAL A 526 5.50 8.99 21.97
C VAL A 526 6.90 8.97 21.36
N VAL A 527 7.30 10.07 20.74
CA VAL A 527 8.65 10.30 20.25
C VAL A 527 9.23 11.54 20.92
N THR A 528 10.33 11.37 21.64
CA THR A 528 11.03 12.46 22.34
C THR A 528 12.36 12.75 21.66
N ILE A 529 12.63 14.01 21.37
CA ILE A 529 13.92 14.44 20.85
C ILE A 529 14.83 14.70 22.05
N VAL A 530 15.82 13.82 22.22
CA VAL A 530 16.76 13.82 23.36
C VAL A 530 17.87 14.84 23.13
N GLU A 531 18.39 14.90 21.90
CA GLU A 531 19.44 15.82 21.51
C GLU A 531 19.22 16.24 20.05
N ARG A 532 19.26 17.55 19.79
CA ARG A 532 19.26 18.07 18.41
C ARG A 532 20.66 18.00 17.85
N ARG A 533 20.80 17.59 16.59
CA ARG A 533 22.07 17.70 15.89
C ARG A 533 22.51 19.16 15.87
N SER A 534 23.71 19.42 16.38
CA SER A 534 24.38 20.71 16.26
C SER A 534 24.53 21.05 14.77
N SER A 535 24.01 22.20 14.36
CA SER A 535 24.25 22.74 13.01
C SER A 535 25.75 23.01 12.87
N ALA A 536 26.46 22.12 12.17
CA ALA A 536 27.83 22.32 11.73
C ALA A 536 27.85 22.88 10.31
#